data_AF-A0A384I1Q2-F1
#
_entry.id   AF-A0A384I1Q2-F1
#
_cell.length_a   1.000
_cell.length_b   1.000
_cell.length_c   1.000
_cell.angle_alpha   90.00
_cell.angle_beta   90.00
_cell.angle_gamma   90.00
#
_symmetry.space_group_name_H-M   'P 1'
#
loop_
_entity.id
_entity.type
_entity.pdbx_description
1 polymer ?
#
loop_
_entity_poly.entity_id
_entity_poly.type
_entity_poly.pdbx_seq_one_letter_code
_entity_poly.pdbx_strand_id
1 'polypeptide(L)'
;MLDRVEDRLARLLADETRSRRTADPHSAVLVAGVAELVQAGAERAHPVICLTGYLAAGGDPAGEDVVSACAALELLDTCLMIRDDVRKNATLRRGIPTLHISHAAEHERNGWRGESRRFGEDTAVLAGDLATAYGDRLAARLPRPARELWDSLRTERTIGAHAEAAVATEYLDDAWPGQCLDGCGDGCGAGWYGLRHALLIGASLAGRDDLREPYEEYARALHAAWRIRGFLRGGPGFDDDAQFLRDIFFDARARERAEETIAGQLERADAVVADAPVPARWRTELSAFARRVAGCE
;
A
#
# COMPACT_ATOMS: atom_id res chain seq x y z
N MET A 1 10.42 11.92 11.27
CA MET A 1 10.95 11.33 10.02
C MET A 1 9.96 11.46 8.87
N LEU A 2 8.65 11.31 9.09
CA LEU A 2 7.62 11.49 8.05
C LEU A 2 7.71 12.85 7.36
N ASP A 3 7.95 13.95 8.08
CA ASP A 3 8.13 15.28 7.47
C ASP A 3 9.23 15.29 6.39
N ARG A 4 10.33 14.52 6.59
CA ARG A 4 11.40 14.40 5.60
C ARG A 4 10.96 13.60 4.36
N VAL A 5 10.02 12.66 4.53
CA VAL A 5 9.40 11.91 3.44
C VAL A 5 8.47 12.81 2.64
N GLU A 6 7.61 13.59 3.32
CA GLU A 6 6.73 14.60 2.68
C GLU A 6 7.56 15.60 1.88
N ASP A 7 8.57 16.18 2.51
CA ASP A 7 9.50 17.10 1.89
C ASP A 7 10.19 16.50 0.67
N ARG A 8 10.57 15.22 0.73
CA ARG A 8 11.22 14.52 -0.38
C ARG A 8 10.27 14.34 -1.56
N LEU A 9 9.03 13.92 -1.30
CA LEU A 9 7.97 13.76 -2.30
C LEU A 9 7.62 15.12 -2.93
N ALA A 10 7.37 16.13 -2.10
CA ALA A 10 7.02 17.47 -2.53
C ALA A 10 8.10 18.10 -3.41
N ARG A 11 9.38 18.01 -2.99
CA ARG A 11 10.50 18.52 -3.81
C ARG A 11 10.61 17.79 -5.14
N LEU A 12 10.54 16.46 -5.14
CA LEU A 12 10.62 15.65 -6.36
C LEU A 12 9.55 16.05 -7.39
N LEU A 13 8.30 16.13 -6.94
CA LEU A 13 7.16 16.39 -7.81
C LEU A 13 7.11 17.87 -8.26
N ALA A 14 7.53 18.80 -7.40
CA ALA A 14 7.66 20.21 -7.75
C ALA A 14 8.74 20.44 -8.82
N ASP A 15 9.91 19.81 -8.67
CA ASP A 15 11.01 19.93 -9.63
C ASP A 15 10.66 19.29 -10.97
N GLU A 16 10.01 18.12 -10.96
CA GLU A 16 9.49 17.50 -12.19
C GLU A 16 8.44 18.38 -12.86
N THR A 17 7.47 18.91 -12.09
CA THR A 17 6.44 19.80 -12.65
C THR A 17 7.07 21.03 -13.30
N ARG A 18 8.04 21.67 -12.64
CA ARG A 18 8.75 22.85 -13.19
C ARG A 18 9.50 22.51 -14.47
N SER A 19 10.22 21.38 -14.47
CA SER A 19 10.98 20.90 -15.63
C SER A 19 10.08 20.61 -16.83
N ARG A 20 8.98 19.88 -16.62
CA ARG A 20 8.03 19.51 -17.68
C ARG A 20 7.26 20.70 -18.22
N ARG A 21 6.77 21.60 -17.35
CA ARG A 21 6.10 22.84 -17.79
C ARG A 21 6.96 23.71 -18.69
N THR A 22 8.27 23.74 -18.45
CA THR A 22 9.21 24.51 -19.27
C THR A 22 9.40 23.89 -20.66
N ALA A 23 9.33 22.57 -20.76
CA ALA A 23 9.47 21.85 -22.03
C ALA A 23 8.17 21.85 -22.85
N ASP A 24 7.05 21.51 -22.22
CA ASP A 24 5.71 21.47 -22.81
C ASP A 24 4.65 21.54 -21.69
N PRO A 25 3.77 22.55 -21.65
CA PRO A 25 2.69 22.64 -20.67
C PRO A 25 1.80 21.39 -20.58
N HIS A 26 1.57 20.67 -21.70
CA HIS A 26 0.76 19.45 -21.70
C HIS A 26 1.43 18.30 -20.96
N SER A 27 2.76 18.21 -21.02
CA SER A 27 3.53 17.16 -20.35
C SER A 27 3.48 17.25 -18.81
N ALA A 28 3.15 18.42 -18.25
CA ALA A 28 3.07 18.62 -16.82
C ALA A 28 1.77 18.09 -16.18
N VAL A 29 0.75 17.80 -16.98
CA VAL A 29 -0.56 17.33 -16.50
C VAL A 29 -0.43 16.03 -15.72
N LEU A 30 0.32 15.07 -16.25
CA LEU A 30 0.56 13.78 -15.58
C LEU A 30 1.25 13.96 -14.22
N VAL A 31 2.26 14.84 -14.14
CA VAL A 31 2.97 15.11 -12.90
C VAL A 31 2.04 15.76 -11.87
N ALA A 32 1.20 16.69 -12.31
CA ALA A 32 0.24 17.36 -11.43
C ALA A 32 -0.79 16.38 -10.84
N GLY A 33 -1.32 15.47 -11.67
CA GLY A 33 -2.26 14.44 -11.20
C GLY A 33 -1.65 13.46 -10.20
N VAL A 34 -0.40 13.01 -10.42
CA VAL A 34 0.34 12.22 -9.43
C VAL A 34 0.55 13.03 -8.14
N ALA A 35 0.90 14.31 -8.24
CA ALA A 35 1.14 15.16 -7.09
C ALA A 35 -0.12 15.39 -6.25
N GLU A 36 -1.27 15.60 -6.88
CA GLU A 36 -2.56 15.74 -6.19
C GLU A 36 -2.91 14.47 -5.40
N LEU A 37 -2.73 13.29 -5.99
CA LEU A 37 -3.02 12.02 -5.32
C LEU A 37 -2.05 11.71 -4.17
N VAL A 38 -0.77 12.04 -4.32
CA VAL A 38 0.22 11.95 -3.24
C VAL A 38 -0.16 12.89 -2.09
N GLN A 39 -0.54 14.13 -2.39
CA GLN A 39 -0.97 15.11 -1.38
C GLN A 39 -2.29 14.72 -0.70
N ALA A 40 -3.23 14.14 -1.43
CA ALA A 40 -4.49 13.64 -0.88
C ALA A 40 -4.29 12.42 0.05
N GLY A 41 -3.16 11.73 -0.02
CA GLY A 41 -2.82 10.65 0.91
C GLY A 41 -2.41 11.17 2.27
N ALA A 42 -3.24 10.99 3.30
CA ALA A 42 -2.94 11.47 4.65
C ALA A 42 -2.37 10.41 5.60
N GLU A 43 -2.60 9.11 5.33
CA GLU A 43 -2.33 8.06 6.31
C GLU A 43 -0.86 7.60 6.33
N ARG A 44 -0.14 7.73 5.21
CA ARG A 44 1.28 7.34 5.06
C ARG A 44 1.60 5.98 5.67
N ALA A 45 0.69 5.02 5.48
CA ALA A 45 0.79 3.72 6.13
C ALA A 45 2.10 3.00 5.76
N HIS A 46 2.48 2.98 4.48
CA HIS A 46 3.69 2.30 4.02
C HIS A 46 4.99 2.94 4.57
N PRO A 47 5.18 4.27 4.55
CA PRO A 47 6.25 4.95 5.26
C PRO A 47 6.28 4.64 6.76
N VAL A 48 5.13 4.69 7.44
CA VAL A 48 5.07 4.39 8.88
C VAL A 48 5.56 2.97 9.16
N ILE A 49 5.10 1.99 8.37
CA ILE A 49 5.53 0.59 8.48
C ILE A 49 7.04 0.46 8.22
N CYS A 50 7.55 1.06 7.14
CA CYS A 50 8.96 0.99 6.78
C CYS A 50 9.87 1.64 7.84
N LEU A 51 9.48 2.82 8.34
CA LEU A 51 10.19 3.50 9.43
C LEU A 51 10.14 2.71 10.72
N THR A 52 9.01 2.05 11.02
CA THR A 52 8.88 1.19 12.21
C THR A 52 9.86 0.02 12.14
N GLY A 53 9.91 -0.70 11.00
CA GLY A 53 10.87 -1.78 10.79
C GLY A 53 12.33 -1.30 10.86
N TYR A 54 12.64 -0.16 10.24
CA TYR A 54 13.97 0.44 10.27
C TYR A 54 14.43 0.84 11.67
N LEU A 55 13.59 1.55 12.42
CA LEU A 55 13.94 2.02 13.75
C LEU A 55 13.97 0.89 14.80
N ALA A 56 13.08 -0.10 14.66
CA ALA A 56 13.08 -1.30 15.49
C ALA A 56 14.35 -2.15 15.28
N ALA A 57 14.87 -2.18 14.06
CA ALA A 57 16.14 -2.80 13.72
C ALA A 57 17.37 -2.03 14.22
N GLY A 58 17.20 -0.81 14.74
CA GLY A 58 18.30 0.03 15.25
C GLY A 58 18.83 1.05 14.24
N GLY A 59 18.08 1.31 13.17
CA GLY A 59 18.44 2.31 12.16
C GLY A 59 18.56 3.73 12.73
N ASP A 60 19.42 4.53 12.09
CA ASP A 60 19.67 5.93 12.43
C ASP A 60 18.50 6.83 11.99
N PRO A 61 17.81 7.54 12.89
CA PRO A 61 16.76 8.49 12.52
C PRO A 61 17.16 9.58 11.52
N ALA A 62 18.47 9.84 11.34
CA ALA A 62 19.01 10.74 10.33
C ALA A 62 19.22 10.09 8.95
N GLY A 63 19.05 8.77 8.80
CA GLY A 63 19.26 8.03 7.56
C GLY A 63 18.46 8.59 6.37
N GLU A 64 19.14 8.85 5.25
CA GLU A 64 18.53 9.37 4.01
C GLU A 64 17.99 8.26 3.10
N ASP A 65 18.56 7.05 3.17
CA ASP A 65 18.13 5.92 2.35
C ASP A 65 16.72 5.46 2.75
N VAL A 66 16.42 5.39 4.06
CA VAL A 66 15.07 5.04 4.53
C VAL A 66 14.03 6.09 4.14
N VAL A 67 14.39 7.38 4.15
CA VAL A 67 13.52 8.45 3.65
C VAL A 67 13.25 8.27 2.15
N SER A 68 14.28 7.91 1.38
CA SER A 68 14.16 7.66 -0.06
C SER A 68 13.31 6.41 -0.35
N ALA A 69 13.47 5.35 0.44
CA ALA A 69 12.66 4.13 0.36
C ALA A 69 11.19 4.39 0.71
N CYS A 70 10.91 5.15 1.77
CA CYS A 70 9.54 5.52 2.14
C CYS A 70 8.85 6.35 1.05
N ALA A 71 9.56 7.31 0.45
CA ALA A 71 9.04 8.09 -0.66
C ALA A 71 8.83 7.22 -1.91
N ALA A 72 9.69 6.23 -2.16
CA ALA A 72 9.48 5.27 -3.24
C ALA A 72 8.21 4.42 -3.01
N LEU A 73 8.01 3.92 -1.78
CA LEU A 73 6.84 3.13 -1.40
C LEU A 73 5.53 3.92 -1.60
N GLU A 74 5.47 5.19 -1.25
CA GLU A 74 4.27 6.04 -1.48
C GLU A 74 3.97 6.28 -2.96
N LEU A 75 5.01 6.42 -3.79
CA LEU A 75 4.83 6.55 -5.24
C LEU A 75 4.34 5.24 -5.87
N LEU A 76 4.83 4.09 -5.38
CA LEU A 76 4.33 2.79 -5.78
C LEU A 76 2.87 2.60 -5.35
N ASP A 77 2.52 2.94 -4.11
CA ASP A 77 1.13 2.90 -3.63
C ASP A 77 0.21 3.80 -4.47
N THR A 78 0.68 5.01 -4.81
CA THR A 78 -0.05 5.93 -5.69
C THR A 78 -0.28 5.31 -7.07
N CYS A 79 0.73 4.67 -7.67
CA CYS A 79 0.57 3.95 -8.94
C CYS A 79 -0.51 2.87 -8.84
N LEU A 80 -0.44 2.05 -7.79
CA LEU A 80 -1.37 0.92 -7.59
C LEU A 80 -2.80 1.42 -7.41
N MET A 81 -2.98 2.50 -6.63
CA MET A 81 -4.27 3.15 -6.44
C MET A 81 -4.86 3.66 -7.76
N ILE A 82 -4.06 4.35 -8.59
CA ILE A 82 -4.51 4.84 -9.90
C ILE A 82 -4.94 3.68 -10.81
N ARG A 83 -4.15 2.60 -10.86
CA ARG A 83 -4.46 1.41 -11.67
C ARG A 83 -5.71 0.68 -11.16
N ASP A 84 -5.87 0.58 -9.85
CA ASP A 84 -7.06 -0.01 -9.23
C ASP A 84 -8.31 0.84 -9.49
N ASP A 85 -8.20 2.18 -9.47
CA ASP A 85 -9.29 3.09 -9.81
C ASP A 85 -9.83 2.82 -11.22
N VAL A 86 -8.94 2.68 -12.20
CA VAL A 86 -9.32 2.36 -13.58
C VAL A 86 -9.93 0.96 -13.67
N ARG A 87 -9.26 -0.05 -13.10
CA ARG A 87 -9.71 -1.46 -13.18
C ARG A 87 -11.09 -1.66 -12.57
N LYS A 88 -11.36 -1.01 -11.44
CA LYS A 88 -12.61 -1.12 -10.68
C LYS A 88 -13.64 -0.06 -11.10
N ASN A 89 -13.35 0.73 -12.13
CA ASN A 89 -14.18 1.85 -12.59
C ASN A 89 -14.64 2.77 -11.45
N ALA A 90 -13.72 3.04 -10.52
CA ALA A 90 -14.01 3.81 -9.31
C ALA A 90 -14.20 5.29 -9.68
N THR A 91 -15.32 5.87 -9.26
CA THR A 91 -15.64 7.27 -9.60
C THR A 91 -14.93 8.27 -8.68
N LEU A 92 -14.71 7.88 -7.43
CA LEU A 92 -14.12 8.71 -6.39
C LEU A 92 -13.00 7.98 -5.66
N ARG A 93 -11.96 8.72 -5.29
CA ARG A 93 -10.89 8.29 -4.38
C ARG A 93 -10.67 9.38 -3.35
N ARG A 94 -10.77 9.04 -2.06
CA ARG A 94 -10.57 10.00 -0.95
C ARG A 94 -11.40 11.30 -1.10
N GLY A 95 -12.63 11.16 -1.61
CA GLY A 95 -13.57 12.27 -1.79
C GLY A 95 -13.36 13.13 -3.04
N ILE A 96 -12.35 12.85 -3.86
CA ILE A 96 -12.10 13.55 -5.13
C ILE A 96 -12.33 12.62 -6.33
N PRO A 97 -12.71 13.14 -7.52
CA PRO A 97 -12.81 12.35 -8.73
C PRO A 97 -11.50 11.62 -9.05
N THR A 98 -11.59 10.35 -9.43
CA THR A 98 -10.42 9.60 -9.87
C THR A 98 -9.82 10.20 -11.14
N LEU A 99 -8.55 9.89 -11.39
CA LEU A 99 -7.79 10.54 -12.48
C LEU A 99 -8.42 10.29 -13.86
N HIS A 100 -8.95 9.09 -14.10
CA HIS A 100 -9.61 8.79 -15.37
C HIS A 100 -10.94 9.52 -15.54
N ILE A 101 -11.70 9.72 -14.46
CA ILE A 101 -12.96 10.47 -14.49
C ILE A 101 -12.71 11.96 -14.72
N SER A 102 -11.76 12.55 -13.99
CA SER A 102 -11.46 13.98 -14.11
C SER A 102 -10.96 14.36 -15.51
N HIS A 103 -10.08 13.55 -16.11
CA HIS A 103 -9.58 13.79 -17.46
C HIS A 103 -10.57 13.45 -18.58
N ALA A 104 -11.44 12.46 -18.39
CA ALA A 104 -12.56 12.24 -19.31
C ALA A 104 -13.50 13.46 -19.32
N ALA A 105 -13.85 14.00 -18.15
CA ALA A 105 -14.68 15.18 -18.06
C ALA A 105 -13.99 16.44 -18.61
N GLU A 106 -12.67 16.57 -18.46
CA GLU A 106 -11.88 17.64 -19.10
C GLU A 106 -11.93 17.55 -20.62
N HIS A 107 -11.76 16.35 -21.18
CA HIS A 107 -11.86 16.10 -22.61
C HIS A 107 -13.22 16.55 -23.17
N GLU A 108 -14.31 16.16 -22.51
CA GLU A 108 -15.68 16.53 -22.90
C GLU A 108 -15.91 18.04 -22.86
N ARG A 109 -15.51 18.70 -21.76
CA ARG A 109 -15.67 20.15 -21.59
C ARG A 109 -14.98 20.95 -22.69
N ASN A 110 -13.85 20.46 -23.19
CA ASN A 110 -13.09 21.13 -24.23
C ASN A 110 -13.50 20.73 -25.66
N GLY A 111 -14.44 19.80 -25.84
CA GLY A 111 -14.88 19.34 -27.15
C GLY A 111 -13.75 18.72 -27.98
N TRP A 112 -12.79 18.05 -27.33
CA TRP A 112 -11.66 17.46 -28.01
C TRP A 112 -12.08 16.27 -28.87
N ARG A 113 -11.26 15.97 -29.89
CA ARG A 113 -11.50 14.83 -30.78
C ARG A 113 -11.28 13.50 -30.02
N GLY A 114 -12.12 12.50 -30.28
CA GLY A 114 -11.97 11.14 -29.76
C GLY A 114 -12.98 10.78 -28.65
N GLU A 115 -12.80 9.61 -28.04
CA GLU A 115 -13.63 9.13 -26.90
C GLU A 115 -13.05 9.64 -25.58
N SER A 116 -13.85 10.37 -24.81
CA SER A 116 -13.46 10.99 -23.53
C SER A 116 -13.01 9.97 -22.49
N ARG A 117 -13.78 8.88 -22.34
CA ARG A 117 -13.47 7.80 -21.39
C ARG A 117 -12.08 7.20 -21.66
N ARG A 118 -11.78 6.87 -22.91
CA ARG A 118 -10.46 6.32 -23.29
C ARG A 118 -9.33 7.30 -23.02
N PHE A 119 -9.53 8.58 -23.32
CA PHE A 119 -8.53 9.60 -22.99
C PHE A 119 -8.25 9.66 -21.48
N GLY A 120 -9.29 9.60 -20.65
CA GLY A 120 -9.15 9.53 -19.20
C GLY A 120 -8.42 8.28 -18.71
N GLU A 121 -8.81 7.10 -19.21
CA GLU A 121 -8.17 5.82 -18.88
C GLU A 121 -6.68 5.80 -19.28
N ASP A 122 -6.37 6.22 -20.51
CA ASP A 122 -4.99 6.30 -21.01
C ASP A 122 -4.15 7.27 -20.16
N THR A 123 -4.72 8.42 -19.78
CA THR A 123 -4.05 9.40 -18.91
C THR A 123 -3.75 8.81 -17.53
N ALA A 124 -4.70 8.05 -16.96
CA ALA A 124 -4.50 7.38 -15.68
C ALA A 124 -3.43 6.28 -15.74
N VAL A 125 -3.43 5.46 -16.79
CA VAL A 125 -2.38 4.44 -16.99
C VAL A 125 -0.99 5.10 -17.04
N LEU A 126 -0.84 6.15 -17.85
CA LEU A 126 0.42 6.87 -17.99
C LEU A 126 0.85 7.57 -16.68
N ALA A 127 -0.09 8.08 -15.89
CA ALA A 127 0.21 8.65 -14.58
C ALA A 127 0.72 7.59 -13.59
N GLY A 128 0.13 6.39 -13.61
CA GLY A 128 0.61 5.26 -12.81
C GLY A 128 2.02 4.80 -13.21
N ASP A 129 2.30 4.73 -14.51
CA ASP A 129 3.63 4.40 -15.03
C ASP A 129 4.66 5.45 -14.61
N LEU A 130 4.29 6.74 -14.66
CA LEU A 130 5.13 7.84 -14.21
C LEU A 130 5.45 7.76 -12.71
N ALA A 131 4.43 7.49 -11.87
CA ALA A 131 4.63 7.32 -10.44
C ALA A 131 5.59 6.15 -10.15
N THR A 132 5.47 5.03 -10.87
CA THR A 132 6.40 3.89 -10.78
C THR A 132 7.82 4.30 -11.15
N ALA A 133 8.00 5.02 -12.27
CA ALA A 133 9.31 5.47 -12.71
C ALA A 133 10.00 6.41 -11.70
N TYR A 134 9.23 7.27 -11.02
CA TYR A 134 9.75 8.10 -9.94
C TYR A 134 10.11 7.30 -8.70
N GLY A 135 9.31 6.30 -8.33
CA GLY A 135 9.65 5.35 -7.27
C GLY A 135 10.96 4.62 -7.56
N ASP A 136 11.12 4.09 -8.76
CA ASP A 136 12.34 3.39 -9.20
C ASP A 136 13.57 4.30 -9.16
N ARG A 137 13.41 5.58 -9.54
CA ARG A 137 14.51 6.56 -9.46
C ARG A 137 14.98 6.80 -8.02
N LEU A 138 14.06 6.79 -7.05
CA LEU A 138 14.42 6.89 -5.63
C LEU A 138 15.04 5.58 -5.13
N ALA A 139 14.47 4.45 -5.50
CA ALA A 139 14.94 3.12 -5.11
C ALA A 139 16.32 2.78 -5.68
N ALA A 140 16.68 3.29 -6.86
CA ALA A 140 17.97 3.05 -7.51
C ALA A 140 19.19 3.41 -6.63
N ARG A 141 19.01 4.32 -5.66
CA ARG A 141 20.08 4.76 -4.74
C ARG A 141 20.20 3.92 -3.47
N LEU A 142 19.21 3.08 -3.16
CA LEU A 142 19.22 2.26 -1.95
C LEU A 142 20.35 1.22 -2.01
N PRO A 143 20.87 0.73 -0.87
CA PRO A 143 21.78 -0.42 -0.83
C PRO A 143 21.21 -1.64 -1.56
N ARG A 144 22.09 -2.48 -2.13
CA ARG A 144 21.69 -3.63 -2.96
C ARG A 144 20.64 -4.54 -2.29
N PRO A 145 20.79 -4.97 -1.02
CA PRO A 145 19.79 -5.85 -0.39
C PRO A 145 18.39 -5.22 -0.32
N ALA A 146 18.30 -3.92 -0.01
CA ALA A 146 17.04 -3.19 0.01
C ALA A 146 16.45 -2.99 -1.39
N ARG A 147 17.29 -2.82 -2.43
CA ARG A 147 16.83 -2.76 -3.83
C ARG A 147 16.25 -4.08 -4.31
N GLU A 148 16.86 -5.21 -3.93
CA GLU A 148 16.33 -6.53 -4.27
C GLU A 148 14.94 -6.74 -3.65
N LEU A 149 14.73 -6.31 -2.41
CA LEU A 149 13.40 -6.32 -1.77
C LEU A 149 12.40 -5.38 -2.46
N TRP A 150 12.83 -4.20 -2.93
CA TRP A 150 12.01 -3.30 -3.73
C TRP A 150 11.58 -3.95 -5.06
N ASP A 151 12.50 -4.61 -5.75
CA ASP A 151 12.22 -5.28 -7.02
C ASP A 151 11.26 -6.47 -6.84
N SER A 152 11.44 -7.26 -5.77
CA SER A 152 10.49 -8.29 -5.35
C SER A 152 9.09 -7.71 -5.08
N LEU A 153 9.00 -6.63 -4.29
CA LEU A 153 7.73 -5.96 -4.00
C LEU A 153 6.98 -5.58 -5.27
N ARG A 154 7.64 -4.93 -6.23
CA ARG A 154 7.00 -4.49 -7.49
C ARG A 154 6.50 -5.68 -8.30
N THR A 155 7.29 -6.74 -8.38
CA THR A 155 6.95 -7.95 -9.13
C THR A 155 5.76 -8.66 -8.49
N GLU A 156 5.86 -8.96 -7.20
CA GLU A 156 4.83 -9.68 -6.45
C GLU A 156 3.53 -8.90 -6.39
N ARG A 157 3.58 -7.58 -6.21
CA ARG A 157 2.38 -6.75 -6.17
C ARG A 157 1.67 -6.69 -7.52
N THR A 158 2.42 -6.70 -8.63
CA THR A 158 1.85 -6.75 -9.98
C THR A 158 1.18 -8.09 -10.25
N ILE A 159 1.86 -9.20 -9.90
CA ILE A 159 1.30 -10.55 -10.03
C ILE A 159 0.05 -10.70 -9.15
N GLY A 160 0.12 -10.27 -7.90
CA GLY A 160 -1.00 -10.32 -6.96
C GLY A 160 -2.20 -9.50 -7.41
N ALA A 161 -1.99 -8.31 -8.01
CA ALA A 161 -3.08 -7.50 -8.57
C ALA A 161 -3.79 -8.21 -9.74
N HIS A 162 -3.04 -8.93 -10.58
CA HIS A 162 -3.62 -9.75 -11.63
C HIS A 162 -4.38 -10.95 -11.05
N ALA A 163 -3.79 -11.66 -10.09
CA ALA A 163 -4.44 -12.79 -9.43
C ALA A 163 -5.75 -12.37 -8.75
N GLU A 164 -5.78 -11.23 -8.04
CA GLU A 164 -7.01 -10.66 -7.46
C GLU A 164 -8.08 -10.45 -8.54
N ALA A 165 -7.70 -9.83 -9.66
CA ALA A 165 -8.65 -9.55 -10.75
C ALA A 165 -9.15 -10.83 -11.45
N ALA A 166 -8.27 -11.82 -11.64
CA ALA A 166 -8.63 -13.10 -12.25
C ALA A 166 -9.61 -13.87 -11.36
N VAL A 167 -9.30 -14.01 -10.07
CA VAL A 167 -10.15 -14.69 -9.08
C VAL A 167 -11.54 -14.05 -9.01
N ALA A 168 -11.61 -12.70 -8.96
CA ALA A 168 -12.90 -11.99 -8.98
C ALA A 168 -13.68 -12.19 -10.30
N THR A 169 -12.99 -12.24 -11.44
CA THR A 169 -13.64 -12.46 -12.75
C THR A 169 -14.18 -13.88 -12.90
N GLU A 170 -13.50 -14.85 -12.29
CA GLU A 170 -13.88 -16.26 -12.30
C GLU A 170 -14.93 -16.60 -11.22
N TYR A 171 -15.36 -15.62 -10.41
CA TYR A 171 -16.23 -15.82 -9.24
C TYR A 171 -15.66 -16.85 -8.26
N LEU A 172 -14.33 -16.83 -8.09
CA LEU A 172 -13.59 -17.71 -7.18
C LEU A 172 -13.16 -16.98 -5.90
N ASP A 173 -13.52 -15.70 -5.77
CA ASP A 173 -13.26 -14.92 -4.56
C ASP A 173 -14.23 -15.28 -3.45
N ASP A 174 -13.69 -15.37 -2.23
CA ASP A 174 -14.49 -15.43 -1.01
C ASP A 174 -14.52 -14.03 -0.40
N ALA A 175 -15.74 -13.52 -0.21
CA ALA A 175 -15.99 -12.26 0.47
C ALA A 175 -15.48 -12.28 1.92
N TRP A 176 -15.46 -13.45 2.57
CA TRP A 176 -14.82 -13.64 3.87
C TRP A 176 -13.30 -13.78 3.69
N PRO A 177 -12.46 -12.95 4.33
CA PRO A 177 -11.01 -12.95 4.11
C PRO A 177 -10.24 -14.09 4.83
N GLY A 178 -10.88 -15.22 5.10
CA GLY A 178 -10.31 -16.34 5.87
C GLY A 178 -9.04 -16.94 5.26
N GLN A 179 -8.90 -16.86 3.93
CA GLN A 179 -7.70 -17.26 3.21
C GLN A 179 -6.43 -16.52 3.67
N CYS A 180 -6.56 -15.35 4.30
CA CYS A 180 -5.40 -14.61 4.80
C CYS A 180 -4.75 -15.25 6.03
N LEU A 181 -5.43 -16.18 6.72
CA LEU A 181 -4.91 -16.84 7.93
C LEU A 181 -3.68 -17.70 7.66
N ASP A 182 -3.69 -18.42 6.52
CA ASP A 182 -2.62 -19.36 6.14
C ASP A 182 -2.13 -19.17 4.69
N GLY A 183 -2.82 -18.34 3.87
CA GLY A 183 -2.59 -18.22 2.43
C GLY A 183 -1.78 -16.99 1.98
N CYS A 184 -1.20 -16.23 2.91
CA CYS A 184 -0.36 -15.08 2.56
C CYS A 184 1.03 -15.55 2.09
N GLY A 185 1.22 -15.59 0.76
CA GLY A 185 2.47 -16.00 0.10
C GLY A 185 2.64 -15.40 -1.29
N ASP A 186 3.42 -16.07 -2.13
CA ASP A 186 3.68 -15.65 -3.51
C ASP A 186 2.38 -15.70 -4.34
N GLY A 187 2.07 -14.61 -5.05
CA GLY A 187 0.83 -14.45 -5.82
C GLY A 187 -0.43 -14.04 -5.03
N CYS A 188 -0.37 -13.86 -3.70
CA CYS A 188 -1.49 -13.37 -2.90
C CYS A 188 -1.95 -11.95 -3.29
N GLY A 189 -3.20 -11.85 -3.75
CA GLY A 189 -3.82 -10.56 -4.12
C GLY A 189 -4.25 -9.68 -2.93
N ALA A 190 -4.21 -10.18 -1.69
CA ALA A 190 -4.81 -9.50 -0.53
C ALA A 190 -3.98 -8.34 0.05
N GLY A 191 -2.86 -7.96 -0.58
CA GLY A 191 -2.10 -6.75 -0.22
C GLY A 191 -1.07 -6.91 0.92
N TRP A 192 -0.81 -8.13 1.40
CA TRP A 192 0.16 -8.38 2.47
C TRP A 192 1.59 -7.91 2.14
N TYR A 193 1.93 -7.84 0.84
CA TYR A 193 3.21 -7.35 0.34
C TYR A 193 3.56 -5.94 0.81
N GLY A 194 2.55 -5.05 0.96
CA GLY A 194 2.77 -3.68 1.43
C GLY A 194 3.31 -3.65 2.85
N LEU A 195 2.77 -4.51 3.72
CA LEU A 195 3.23 -4.66 5.09
C LEU A 195 4.58 -5.40 5.17
N ARG A 196 4.69 -6.58 4.54
CA ARG A 196 5.91 -7.41 4.55
C ARG A 196 7.10 -6.62 4.03
N HIS A 197 7.03 -6.12 2.80
CA HIS A 197 8.20 -5.51 2.17
C HIS A 197 8.58 -4.20 2.80
N ALA A 198 7.63 -3.39 3.29
CA ALA A 198 7.98 -2.17 4.01
C ALA A 198 8.80 -2.50 5.28
N LEU A 199 8.38 -3.49 6.08
CA LEU A 199 9.15 -3.95 7.24
C LEU A 199 10.54 -4.47 6.84
N LEU A 200 10.62 -5.33 5.82
CA LEU A 200 11.88 -5.93 5.37
C LEU A 200 12.84 -4.91 4.77
N ILE A 201 12.35 -3.97 3.96
CA ILE A 201 13.15 -2.86 3.41
C ILE A 201 13.70 -2.03 4.57
N GLY A 202 12.87 -1.72 5.58
CA GLY A 202 13.29 -1.05 6.80
C GLY A 202 14.43 -1.78 7.52
N ALA A 203 14.26 -3.07 7.83
CA ALA A 203 15.30 -3.87 8.48
C ALA A 203 16.59 -3.96 7.65
N SER A 204 16.46 -4.16 6.33
CA SER A 204 17.59 -4.27 5.42
C SER A 204 18.42 -2.99 5.36
N LEU A 205 17.77 -1.82 5.38
CA LEU A 205 18.43 -0.52 5.45
C LEU A 205 19.15 -0.27 6.77
N ALA A 206 18.75 -0.95 7.85
CA ALA A 206 19.45 -0.98 9.12
C ALA A 206 20.54 -2.08 9.20
N GLY A 207 20.72 -2.87 8.13
CA GLY A 207 21.70 -3.96 8.07
C GLY A 207 21.32 -5.19 8.90
N ARG A 208 20.01 -5.43 9.10
CA ARG A 208 19.48 -6.50 9.98
C ARG A 208 18.74 -7.58 9.20
N ASP A 209 19.48 -8.35 8.41
CA ASP A 209 18.91 -9.47 7.63
C ASP A 209 18.37 -10.61 8.52
N ASP A 210 18.85 -10.70 9.76
CA ASP A 210 18.36 -11.64 10.78
C ASP A 210 16.91 -11.37 11.23
N LEU A 211 16.34 -10.21 10.87
CA LEU A 211 14.95 -9.88 11.15
C LEU A 211 13.98 -10.33 10.05
N ARG A 212 14.46 -10.93 8.96
CA ARG A 212 13.59 -11.34 7.84
C ARG A 212 12.45 -12.24 8.28
N GLU A 213 12.78 -13.38 8.86
CA GLU A 213 11.79 -14.39 9.26
C GLU A 213 10.82 -13.85 10.35
N PRO A 214 11.28 -13.22 11.44
CA PRO A 214 10.38 -12.60 12.41
C PRO A 214 9.45 -11.53 11.80
N TYR A 215 9.95 -10.70 10.88
CA TYR A 215 9.12 -9.65 10.26
C TYR A 215 8.11 -10.23 9.27
N GLU A 216 8.43 -11.33 8.58
CA GLU A 216 7.47 -12.02 7.74
C GLU A 216 6.35 -12.67 8.56
N GLU A 217 6.69 -13.37 9.64
CA GLU A 217 5.70 -13.99 10.54
C GLU A 217 4.79 -12.96 11.19
N TYR A 218 5.40 -11.88 11.69
CA TYR A 218 4.67 -10.74 12.24
C TYR A 218 3.73 -10.11 11.18
N ALA A 219 4.23 -9.90 9.95
CA ALA A 219 3.44 -9.34 8.87
C ALA A 219 2.25 -10.24 8.47
N ARG A 220 2.43 -11.57 8.43
CA ARG A 220 1.34 -12.51 8.13
C ARG A 220 0.23 -12.43 9.16
N ALA A 221 0.59 -12.50 10.45
CA ALA A 221 -0.38 -12.43 11.54
C ALA A 221 -1.14 -11.09 11.54
N LEU A 222 -0.40 -9.98 11.41
CA LEU A 222 -0.99 -8.65 11.41
C LEU A 222 -1.87 -8.40 10.18
N HIS A 223 -1.45 -8.83 9.00
CA HIS A 223 -2.25 -8.69 7.78
C HIS A 223 -3.57 -9.47 7.86
N ALA A 224 -3.56 -10.69 8.38
CA ALA A 224 -4.76 -11.48 8.58
C ALA A 224 -5.74 -10.79 9.55
N ALA A 225 -5.23 -10.31 10.69
CA ALA A 225 -6.03 -9.55 11.66
C ALA A 225 -6.66 -8.30 11.03
N TRP A 226 -5.87 -7.52 10.28
CA TRP A 226 -6.31 -6.32 9.59
C TRP A 226 -7.40 -6.61 8.55
N ARG A 227 -7.24 -7.66 7.72
CA ARG A 227 -8.23 -8.03 6.72
C ARG A 227 -9.56 -8.45 7.35
N ILE A 228 -9.52 -9.26 8.41
CA ILE A 228 -10.74 -9.69 9.11
C ILE A 228 -11.42 -8.49 9.77
N ARG A 229 -10.65 -7.60 10.43
CA ARG A 229 -11.21 -6.35 10.99
C ARG A 229 -11.86 -5.48 9.91
N GLY A 230 -11.18 -5.33 8.78
CA GLY A 230 -11.65 -4.58 7.62
C GLY A 230 -12.98 -5.14 7.11
N PHE A 231 -13.11 -6.47 7.02
CA PHE A 231 -14.36 -7.11 6.68
C PHE A 231 -15.45 -6.72 7.69
N LEU A 232 -15.23 -6.97 8.98
CA LEU A 232 -16.24 -6.70 10.03
C LEU A 232 -16.73 -5.25 10.05
N ARG A 233 -15.87 -4.28 9.73
CA ARG A 233 -16.21 -2.85 9.70
C ARG A 233 -16.83 -2.37 8.38
N GLY A 234 -16.88 -3.21 7.34
CA GLY A 234 -17.23 -2.76 5.99
C GLY A 234 -16.21 -1.78 5.42
N GLY A 235 -14.92 -2.05 5.67
CA GLY A 235 -13.82 -1.20 5.20
C GLY A 235 -13.66 -1.21 3.68
N PRO A 236 -12.77 -0.35 3.15
CA PRO A 236 -12.47 -0.29 1.73
C PRO A 236 -11.96 -1.63 1.19
N GLY A 237 -12.40 -2.02 -0.01
CA GLY A 237 -12.01 -3.30 -0.64
C GLY A 237 -12.90 -4.48 -0.27
N PHE A 238 -14.08 -4.22 0.32
CA PHE A 238 -15.17 -5.18 0.48
C PHE A 238 -16.39 -4.61 -0.26
N ASP A 239 -16.95 -5.40 -1.15
CA ASP A 239 -18.04 -5.03 -2.06
C ASP A 239 -19.42 -5.39 -1.49
N ASP A 240 -20.44 -5.33 -2.36
CA ASP A 240 -21.83 -5.62 -2.02
C ASP A 240 -22.02 -7.07 -1.57
N ASP A 241 -21.24 -8.02 -2.09
CA ASP A 241 -21.29 -9.43 -1.67
C ASP A 241 -20.76 -9.58 -0.24
N ALA A 242 -19.67 -8.90 0.10
CA ALA A 242 -19.18 -8.84 1.47
C ALA A 242 -20.17 -8.14 2.41
N GLN A 243 -20.87 -7.10 1.94
CA GLN A 243 -21.94 -6.47 2.71
C GLN A 243 -23.09 -7.45 2.97
N PHE A 244 -23.56 -8.13 1.93
CA PHE A 244 -24.61 -9.13 2.04
C PHE A 244 -24.25 -10.26 3.02
N LEU A 245 -23.02 -10.77 2.94
CA LEU A 245 -22.52 -11.79 3.87
C LEU A 245 -22.55 -11.30 5.32
N ARG A 246 -22.13 -10.06 5.58
CA ARG A 246 -22.14 -9.44 6.92
C ARG A 246 -23.54 -9.29 7.51
N ASP A 247 -24.48 -8.90 6.67
CA ASP A 247 -25.83 -8.53 7.11
C ASP A 247 -26.71 -9.76 7.29
N ILE A 248 -26.50 -10.82 6.49
CA ILE A 248 -27.40 -11.98 6.43
C ILE A 248 -26.83 -13.22 7.15
N PHE A 249 -25.54 -13.52 6.95
CA PHE A 249 -24.95 -14.80 7.39
C PHE A 249 -24.00 -14.66 8.57
N PHE A 250 -23.51 -13.45 8.83
CA PHE A 250 -22.68 -13.17 10.01
C PHE A 250 -23.60 -12.87 11.20
N ASP A 251 -23.96 -13.90 11.95
CA ASP A 251 -24.66 -13.74 13.23
C ASP A 251 -23.72 -13.28 14.36
N ALA A 252 -24.25 -13.14 15.58
CA ALA A 252 -23.46 -12.73 16.73
C ALA A 252 -22.30 -13.71 17.05
N ARG A 253 -22.52 -15.01 16.83
CA ARG A 253 -21.52 -16.06 17.10
C ARG A 253 -20.43 -16.10 16.03
N ALA A 254 -20.76 -15.82 14.77
CA ALA A 254 -19.78 -15.64 13.70
C ALA A 254 -18.92 -14.41 13.95
N ARG A 255 -19.51 -13.31 14.40
CA ARG A 255 -18.75 -12.11 14.83
C ARG A 255 -17.81 -12.42 16.00
N GLU A 256 -18.28 -13.11 17.03
CA GLU A 256 -17.44 -13.50 18.17
C GLU A 256 -16.24 -14.36 17.73
N ARG A 257 -16.46 -15.39 16.89
CA ARG A 257 -15.35 -16.19 16.33
C ARG A 257 -14.37 -15.38 15.49
N ALA A 258 -14.85 -14.39 14.75
CA ALA A 258 -13.98 -13.50 13.97
C ALA A 258 -13.13 -12.61 14.90
N GLU A 259 -13.70 -12.10 16.00
CA GLU A 259 -12.96 -11.37 17.03
C GLU A 259 -11.93 -12.25 17.74
N GLU A 260 -12.29 -13.48 18.11
CA GLU A 260 -11.36 -14.48 18.66
C GLU A 260 -10.20 -14.76 17.69
N THR A 261 -10.51 -14.85 16.40
CA THR A 261 -9.49 -15.05 15.35
C THR A 261 -8.55 -13.86 15.27
N ILE A 262 -9.06 -12.62 15.32
CA ILE A 262 -8.24 -11.41 15.37
C ILE A 262 -7.33 -11.43 16.61
N ALA A 263 -7.89 -11.73 17.79
CA ALA A 263 -7.13 -11.81 19.03
C ALA A 263 -6.00 -12.85 18.94
N GLY A 264 -6.28 -14.05 18.41
CA GLY A 264 -5.28 -15.10 18.22
C GLY A 264 -4.15 -14.70 17.24
N GLN A 265 -4.45 -13.91 16.21
CA GLN A 265 -3.41 -13.36 15.34
C GLN A 265 -2.57 -12.28 16.04
N LEU A 266 -3.17 -11.45 16.90
CA LEU A 266 -2.42 -10.48 17.70
C LEU A 266 -1.51 -11.16 18.74
N GLU A 267 -1.97 -12.25 19.36
CA GLU A 267 -1.14 -13.09 20.24
C GLU A 267 0.04 -13.72 19.49
N ARG A 268 -0.19 -14.23 18.28
CA ARG A 268 0.89 -14.71 17.40
C ARG A 268 1.90 -13.62 17.08
N ALA A 269 1.42 -12.42 16.71
CA ALA A 269 2.29 -11.28 16.44
C ALA A 269 3.13 -10.87 17.66
N ASP A 270 2.52 -10.84 18.85
CA ASP A 270 3.20 -10.54 20.11
C ASP A 270 4.27 -11.60 20.44
N ALA A 271 3.96 -12.90 20.25
CA ALA A 271 4.92 -13.98 20.48
C ALA A 271 6.15 -13.87 19.56
N VAL A 272 5.94 -13.64 18.26
CA VAL A 272 7.02 -13.47 17.28
C VAL A 272 7.93 -12.30 17.67
N VAL A 273 7.35 -11.17 18.07
CA VAL A 273 8.10 -9.97 18.44
C VAL A 273 8.79 -10.12 19.80
N ALA A 274 8.22 -10.89 20.74
CA ALA A 274 8.84 -11.18 22.03
C ALA A 274 10.20 -11.90 21.87
N ASP A 275 10.28 -12.82 20.91
CA ASP A 275 11.48 -13.60 20.60
C ASP A 275 12.42 -12.90 19.60
N ALA A 276 11.92 -11.90 18.88
CA ALA A 276 12.71 -11.18 17.89
C ALA A 276 13.95 -10.47 18.51
N PRO A 277 15.09 -10.43 17.79
CA PRO A 277 16.31 -9.76 18.23
C PRO A 277 16.24 -8.23 18.07
N VAL A 278 15.15 -7.62 18.54
CA VAL A 278 14.94 -6.16 18.62
C VAL A 278 14.97 -5.68 20.06
N PRO A 279 15.32 -4.41 20.34
CA PRO A 279 15.31 -3.87 21.70
C PRO A 279 13.94 -3.98 22.37
N ALA A 280 13.91 -4.21 23.69
CA ALA A 280 12.67 -4.42 24.46
C ALA A 280 11.61 -3.32 24.24
N ARG A 281 12.02 -2.05 24.18
CA ARG A 281 11.10 -0.93 23.89
C ARG A 281 10.35 -1.13 22.55
N TRP A 282 11.05 -1.63 21.55
CA TRP A 282 10.49 -1.84 20.21
C TRP A 282 9.60 -3.07 20.14
N ARG A 283 9.79 -4.04 21.04
CA ARG A 283 8.83 -5.13 21.20
C ARG A 283 7.46 -4.60 21.62
N THR A 284 7.45 -3.74 22.63
CA THR A 284 6.22 -3.06 23.08
C THR A 284 5.60 -2.19 21.99
N GLU A 285 6.40 -1.41 21.26
CA GLU A 285 5.90 -0.55 20.18
C GLU A 285 5.33 -1.36 18.99
N LEU A 286 5.97 -2.47 18.60
CA LEU A 286 5.46 -3.35 17.55
C LEU A 286 4.17 -4.06 17.98
N SER A 287 4.07 -4.48 19.24
CA SER A 287 2.83 -4.99 19.84
C SER A 287 1.70 -3.96 19.82
N ALA A 288 2.00 -2.69 20.16
CA ALA A 288 1.02 -1.60 20.10
C ALA A 288 0.65 -1.24 18.64
N PHE A 289 1.62 -1.26 17.73
CA PHE A 289 1.38 -1.06 16.30
C PHE A 289 0.41 -2.12 15.74
N ALA A 290 0.59 -3.39 16.09
CA ALA A 290 -0.30 -4.46 15.66
C ALA A 290 -1.75 -4.23 16.09
N ARG A 291 -1.97 -3.82 17.35
CA ARG A 291 -3.30 -3.53 17.91
C ARG A 291 -3.98 -2.36 17.20
N ARG A 292 -3.25 -1.26 16.95
CA ARG A 292 -3.77 -0.10 16.21
C ARG A 292 -4.17 -0.47 14.77
N VAL A 293 -3.32 -1.21 14.07
CA VAL A 293 -3.61 -1.66 12.70
C VAL A 293 -4.81 -2.61 12.69
N ALA A 294 -4.94 -3.52 13.65
CA ALA A 294 -6.11 -4.39 13.79
C ALA A 294 -7.35 -3.67 14.35
N GLY A 295 -7.28 -2.34 14.59
CA GLY A 295 -8.40 -1.53 15.07
C GLY A 295 -8.88 -1.90 16.48
N CYS A 296 -8.02 -2.46 17.32
CA CYS A 296 -8.32 -2.83 18.71
C CYS A 296 -8.12 -1.67 19.71
N GLU A 297 -7.61 -0.53 19.24
CA GLU A 297 -7.41 0.74 19.95
C GLU A 297 -7.89 1.90 19.07
#